data_AF-V8AS07-F1
#
_entry.id   AF-V8AS07-F1
#
_cell.length_a   1.000
_cell.length_b   1.000
_cell.length_c   1.000
_cell.angle_alpha   90.00
_cell.angle_beta   90.00
_cell.angle_gamma   90.00
#
_symmetry.space_group_name_H-M   'P 1'
#
loop_
_entity.id
_entity.type
_entity.pdbx_description
1 polymer ?
#
loop_
_entity_poly.entity_id
_entity_poly.type
_entity_poly.pdbx_seq_one_letter_code
_entity_poly.pdbx_strand_id
1 'polypeptide(L)'
;MKKITSTLALSVILLGAISPPVQTFANVQEEKEVNSTIPEYSSENENKISSSEEEQTLLESEEISEQNENIESPNLSSEDDQSLLGTEEEERAAVSSNDNYQISEQTESNDSTSSDYLIPDEALRKIINAKLGKLTSYSPSAEELESITGTLSLTGSKSNFLKVDSWDGLEYLQGITGLSFMYVETSSEVLTKIKSLENLTTISFNAITFTGTDASMKVNGKDVGIQQEVDFSPLGEVTNLQNLYMTYMNTEIKGTTGYPRLKGNLTGLGSLSHLKRLDIGQLGETDDNSFKWIENMTSLEQINIYETTMNSVTSISTLPNLASLNVVENKIRDFSPIVDKTYFKGASGNNYILDSVSMYSNPELGGRLVNINNLVTVGEVGMSSASIQRFTSYNNFTVKSTSFEGTTLDGVIQMGDLISLNNYNWQTGQYDKWETSIQGTAIPYTVTTNNNKTISG
;
A
#
# COMPACT_ATOMS: atom_id res chain seq x y z
N MET A 1 -59.61 27.89 -9.81
CA MET A 1 -58.25 28.40 -10.13
C MET A 1 -57.28 28.01 -9.02
N LYS A 2 -55.97 28.00 -9.29
CA LYS A 2 -54.92 27.40 -8.44
C LYS A 2 -54.80 28.01 -7.03
N LYS A 3 -54.47 27.18 -6.05
CA LYS A 3 -53.24 27.29 -5.25
C LYS A 3 -52.88 25.92 -4.66
N ILE A 4 -51.73 25.38 -5.06
CA ILE A 4 -51.13 24.17 -4.52
C ILE A 4 -50.05 24.64 -3.53
N THR A 5 -50.10 24.17 -2.29
CA THR A 5 -49.03 24.35 -1.31
C THR A 5 -48.17 23.08 -1.31
N SER A 6 -46.99 23.16 -1.92
CA SER A 6 -45.93 22.17 -1.76
C SER A 6 -45.03 22.61 -0.61
N THR A 7 -44.91 21.77 0.42
CA THR A 7 -43.94 21.96 1.50
C THR A 7 -42.76 21.05 1.22
N LEU A 8 -41.64 21.64 0.78
CA LEU A 8 -40.42 20.90 0.47
C LEU A 8 -39.63 20.66 1.78
N ALA A 9 -39.69 19.42 2.30
CA ALA A 9 -38.84 19.01 3.40
C ALA A 9 -37.44 18.64 2.85
N LEU A 10 -36.45 19.49 3.12
CA LEU A 10 -35.07 19.29 2.67
C LEU A 10 -34.29 18.44 3.68
N SER A 11 -34.36 17.12 3.52
CA SER A 11 -33.57 16.17 4.32
C SER A 11 -32.11 16.17 3.88
N VAL A 12 -31.26 16.90 4.60
CA VAL A 12 -29.80 16.89 4.38
C VAL A 12 -29.23 15.58 4.93
N ILE A 13 -28.88 14.65 4.03
CA ILE A 13 -28.13 13.43 4.39
C ILE A 13 -26.64 13.79 4.43
N LEU A 14 -26.07 13.76 5.63
CA LEU A 14 -24.65 14.05 5.87
C LEU A 14 -23.81 12.79 5.61
N LEU A 15 -23.41 12.56 4.36
CA LEU A 15 -22.44 11.51 4.01
C LEU A 15 -21.02 11.98 4.39
N GLY A 16 -20.57 11.57 5.58
CA GLY A 16 -19.20 11.80 6.03
C GLY A 16 -18.20 10.93 5.26
N ALA A 17 -17.55 11.50 4.25
CA ALA A 17 -16.38 10.89 3.62
C ALA A 17 -15.19 10.96 4.57
N ILE A 18 -14.83 9.83 5.20
CA ILE A 18 -13.60 9.71 5.98
C ILE A 18 -12.43 9.51 5.00
N SER A 19 -11.94 10.61 4.44
CA SER A 19 -10.63 10.60 3.78
C SER A 19 -9.53 10.41 4.84
N PRO A 20 -8.49 9.60 4.59
CA PRO A 20 -7.26 9.68 5.38
C PRO A 20 -6.64 11.09 5.23
N PRO A 21 -5.84 11.56 6.20
CA PRO A 21 -5.37 12.93 6.23
C PRO A 21 -4.37 13.21 5.10
N VAL A 22 -4.87 13.90 4.06
CA VAL A 22 -4.02 14.57 3.08
C VAL A 22 -3.23 15.65 3.82
N GLN A 23 -1.89 15.59 3.78
CA GLN A 23 -1.06 16.70 4.21
C GLN A 23 -1.24 17.88 3.24
N THR A 24 -2.09 18.83 3.61
CA THR A 24 -2.29 20.05 2.84
C THR A 24 -1.13 21.01 3.05
N PHE A 25 -0.27 21.16 2.04
CA PHE A 25 0.64 22.31 1.97
C PHE A 25 -0.20 23.58 1.80
N ALA A 26 -0.22 24.41 2.85
CA ALA A 26 -0.98 25.66 2.85
C ALA A 26 -0.28 26.73 2.00
N ASN A 27 -1.03 27.28 1.05
CA ASN A 27 -0.58 28.39 0.20
C ASN A 27 -0.90 29.71 0.92
N VAL A 28 0.10 30.58 1.15
CA VAL A 28 -0.11 31.95 1.64
C VAL A 28 0.75 32.91 0.81
N GLN A 29 0.10 33.81 0.08
CA GLN A 29 0.72 35.04 -0.40
C GLN A 29 0.34 36.18 0.55
N GLU A 30 1.33 36.87 1.11
CA GLU A 30 1.35 38.34 1.14
C GLU A 30 2.80 38.82 1.35
N GLU A 31 3.18 39.91 0.68
CA GLU A 31 4.56 40.38 0.62
C GLU A 31 5.02 41.08 1.92
N LYS A 32 6.23 40.76 2.37
CA LYS A 32 7.17 41.75 2.95
C LYS A 32 8.59 41.20 3.05
N GLU A 33 9.56 41.97 2.54
CA GLU A 33 10.99 41.68 2.65
C GLU A 33 11.46 41.68 4.11
N VAL A 34 12.00 40.55 4.60
CA VAL A 34 13.07 40.54 5.62
C VAL A 34 14.03 39.37 5.35
N ASN A 35 15.30 39.62 5.63
CA ASN A 35 16.50 38.80 5.44
C ASN A 35 16.45 37.32 5.87
N SER A 36 17.34 36.54 5.26
CA SER A 36 17.56 35.10 5.44
C SER A 36 18.01 34.65 6.84
N THR A 37 17.45 33.52 7.32
CA THR A 37 18.18 32.45 8.04
C THR A 37 17.40 31.13 7.97
N ILE A 38 18.09 30.01 7.73
CA ILE A 38 17.53 28.65 7.71
C ILE A 38 17.57 28.07 9.14
N PRO A 39 16.51 27.42 9.65
CA PRO A 39 16.60 26.65 10.89
C PRO A 39 17.27 25.29 10.65
N GLU A 40 18.34 24.99 11.37
CA GLU A 40 18.91 23.64 11.44
C GLU A 40 17.99 22.72 12.25
N TYR A 41 17.70 21.52 11.72
CA TYR A 41 17.10 20.44 12.51
C TYR A 41 18.20 19.65 13.20
N SER A 42 18.40 19.90 14.49
CA SER A 42 19.31 19.15 15.35
C SER A 42 18.74 17.79 15.72
N SER A 43 19.43 16.70 15.33
CA SER A 43 19.18 15.36 15.88
C SER A 43 20.13 15.09 17.04
N GLU A 44 19.71 15.39 18.27
CA GLU A 44 20.39 14.92 19.48
C GLU A 44 19.99 13.46 19.78
N ASN A 45 20.98 12.56 19.78
CA ASN A 45 21.18 11.62 20.87
C ASN A 45 22.55 10.95 20.71
N GLU A 46 23.55 11.48 21.42
CA GLU A 46 24.78 10.74 21.65
C GLU A 46 24.47 9.48 22.47
N ASN A 47 25.13 8.36 22.15
CA ASN A 47 25.49 7.42 23.19
C ASN A 47 26.93 6.95 23.00
N LYS A 48 27.66 7.00 24.11
CA LYS A 48 29.11 7.23 24.13
C LYS A 48 29.80 6.04 24.79
N ILE A 49 30.58 5.28 24.02
CA ILE A 49 31.53 4.29 24.57
C ILE A 49 32.91 4.52 23.98
N SER A 50 33.91 4.47 24.86
CA SER A 50 35.28 4.93 24.65
C SER A 50 36.16 3.94 23.88
N SER A 51 37.18 4.49 23.23
CA SER A 51 38.36 3.80 22.71
C SER A 51 39.37 3.41 23.79
N SER A 52 40.12 2.34 23.52
CA SER A 52 41.54 2.09 23.86
C SER A 52 41.97 0.87 23.01
N GLU A 53 42.97 0.96 22.13
CA GLU A 53 44.38 0.55 22.38
C GLU A 53 44.52 -0.97 22.65
N GLU A 54 45.46 -1.73 22.09
CA GLU A 54 46.76 -1.39 21.49
C GLU A 54 47.25 -2.49 20.51
N GLU A 55 48.46 -2.34 19.95
CA GLU A 55 49.06 -3.23 18.93
C GLU A 55 49.40 -4.65 19.45
N GLN A 56 49.40 -5.66 18.56
CA GLN A 56 50.64 -6.44 18.30
C GLN A 56 50.62 -7.30 17.03
N THR A 57 51.78 -7.33 16.37
CA THR A 57 52.12 -8.14 15.20
C THR A 57 52.44 -9.59 15.55
N LEU A 58 52.11 -10.55 14.68
CA LEU A 58 53.05 -11.62 14.28
C LEU A 58 52.62 -12.32 12.97
N LEU A 59 53.62 -12.83 12.26
CA LEU A 59 53.57 -13.46 10.94
C LEU A 59 53.63 -14.99 11.04
N GLU A 60 53.34 -15.66 9.91
CA GLU A 60 53.80 -17.01 9.55
C GLU A 60 53.23 -18.19 10.41
N SER A 61 53.05 -19.40 9.91
CA SER A 61 53.08 -19.97 8.54
C SER A 61 52.67 -21.46 8.61
N GLU A 62 52.07 -22.02 7.55
CA GLU A 62 52.13 -23.47 7.19
C GLU A 62 51.53 -24.47 8.23
N GLU A 63 51.11 -25.70 7.92
CA GLU A 63 50.83 -26.41 6.66
C GLU A 63 49.84 -27.58 6.94
N ILE A 64 49.21 -28.11 5.89
CA ILE A 64 48.85 -29.54 5.68
C ILE A 64 47.92 -30.27 6.69
N SER A 65 46.76 -30.69 6.14
CA SER A 65 46.07 -32.02 6.19
C SER A 65 45.96 -32.83 7.52
N GLU A 66 45.05 -33.80 7.69
CA GLU A 66 44.29 -34.61 6.72
C GLU A 66 43.00 -35.20 7.35
N GLN A 67 42.00 -35.44 6.50
CA GLN A 67 41.00 -36.53 6.52
C GLN A 67 40.32 -37.03 7.82
N ASN A 68 38.99 -37.18 7.68
CA ASN A 68 38.16 -38.33 8.12
C ASN A 68 37.97 -38.55 9.65
N GLU A 69 36.86 -39.10 10.15
CA GLU A 69 35.68 -39.71 9.52
C GLU A 69 34.48 -39.70 10.48
N ASN A 70 33.27 -39.91 9.94
CA ASN A 70 32.10 -40.62 10.52
C ASN A 70 31.59 -40.28 11.95
N ILE A 71 30.33 -39.84 12.09
CA ILE A 71 29.14 -40.68 12.43
C ILE A 71 29.35 -41.40 13.79
N GLU A 72 28.62 -41.11 14.88
CA GLU A 72 27.19 -41.42 15.04
C GLU A 72 26.63 -40.81 16.34
N SER A 73 25.34 -40.45 16.37
CA SER A 73 24.61 -40.09 17.61
C SER A 73 23.84 -41.28 18.15
N PRO A 74 23.75 -41.45 19.49
CA PRO A 74 22.64 -42.17 20.11
C PRO A 74 21.90 -41.35 21.18
N ASN A 75 20.75 -40.80 20.78
CA ASN A 75 19.39 -41.09 21.26
C ASN A 75 19.08 -41.34 22.77
N LEU A 76 17.83 -40.99 23.17
CA LEU A 76 17.10 -41.31 24.44
C LEU A 76 17.63 -40.60 25.71
N SER A 77 16.88 -40.28 26.78
CA SER A 77 15.43 -40.14 27.11
C SER A 77 15.33 -39.24 28.40
N SER A 78 14.25 -39.01 29.16
CA SER A 78 12.85 -39.48 29.23
C SER A 78 12.02 -38.54 30.17
N GLU A 79 10.70 -38.54 29.98
CA GLU A 79 9.55 -38.37 30.92
C GLU A 79 9.71 -37.84 32.39
N ASP A 80 8.73 -37.00 32.75
CA ASP A 80 7.87 -37.03 33.96
C ASP A 80 8.03 -36.12 35.22
N ASP A 81 6.85 -35.58 35.56
CA ASP A 81 6.18 -35.35 36.86
C ASP A 81 6.29 -34.05 37.72
N GLN A 82 5.16 -33.30 37.66
CA GLN A 82 4.31 -32.80 38.77
C GLN A 82 4.71 -31.75 39.83
N SER A 83 3.70 -30.89 40.11
CA SER A 83 3.34 -30.26 41.41
C SER A 83 4.15 -29.01 41.85
N LEU A 84 3.63 -28.00 42.59
CA LEU A 84 2.31 -27.68 43.20
C LEU A 84 2.28 -26.16 43.57
N LEU A 85 1.08 -25.55 43.72
CA LEU A 85 0.73 -24.33 44.52
C LEU A 85 1.51 -23.01 44.25
N GLY A 86 0.92 -21.85 43.94
CA GLY A 86 -0.34 -21.26 44.40
C GLY A 86 -0.06 -19.99 45.24
N THR A 87 -0.66 -18.86 44.88
CA THR A 87 -1.13 -17.79 45.81
C THR A 87 -2.08 -16.81 45.09
N GLU A 88 -3.12 -16.38 45.81
CA GLU A 88 -4.07 -15.33 45.43
C GLU A 88 -3.75 -14.04 46.19
N GLU A 89 -4.08 -12.88 45.62
CA GLU A 89 -4.48 -11.59 46.25
C GLU A 89 -4.81 -10.65 45.06
N GLU A 90 -6.06 -10.21 44.85
CA GLU A 90 -6.74 -9.07 45.50
C GLU A 90 -6.00 -7.71 45.31
N GLU A 91 -6.62 -6.57 44.99
CA GLU A 91 -8.03 -6.13 45.09
C GLU A 91 -8.29 -4.85 44.23
N ARG A 92 -9.56 -4.59 43.81
CA ARG A 92 -10.19 -3.25 43.49
C ARG A 92 -9.57 -2.39 42.34
N ALA A 93 -10.22 -1.39 41.74
CA ALA A 93 -11.62 -0.97 41.47
C ALA A 93 -11.52 0.11 40.32
N ALA A 94 -12.54 0.57 39.58
CA ALA A 94 -13.94 0.80 39.89
C ALA A 94 -14.83 0.90 38.61
N VAL A 95 -16.15 0.98 38.80
CA VAL A 95 -17.19 0.99 37.76
C VAL A 95 -17.91 2.36 37.70
N SER A 96 -18.38 2.76 36.51
CA SER A 96 -19.58 3.60 36.32
C SER A 96 -20.24 3.23 34.97
N SER A 97 -21.28 2.39 34.95
CA SER A 97 -22.71 2.76 34.98
C SER A 97 -23.19 3.54 33.75
N ASN A 98 -24.29 3.25 33.03
CA ASN A 98 -25.36 2.23 33.07
C ASN A 98 -25.86 2.08 31.60
N ASP A 99 -26.62 1.08 31.13
CA ASP A 99 -27.96 0.65 31.57
C ASP A 99 -28.28 -0.82 31.21
N ASN A 100 -29.23 -1.40 31.94
CA ASN A 100 -29.62 -2.81 31.84
C ASN A 100 -30.41 -3.17 30.58
N TYR A 101 -30.01 -4.28 29.93
CA TYR A 101 -30.97 -5.28 29.45
C TYR A 101 -30.55 -6.66 29.97
N GLN A 102 -31.37 -7.22 30.88
CA GLN A 102 -31.26 -8.60 31.30
C GLN A 102 -31.82 -9.50 30.19
N ILE A 103 -30.97 -10.37 29.63
CA ILE A 103 -31.41 -11.56 28.90
C ILE A 103 -30.84 -12.76 29.64
N SER A 104 -31.71 -13.69 29.99
CA SER A 104 -31.35 -14.90 30.74
C SER A 104 -30.44 -15.81 29.93
N GLU A 105 -29.28 -16.16 30.48
CA GLU A 105 -28.52 -17.32 30.02
C GLU A 105 -29.32 -18.59 30.30
N GLN A 106 -29.85 -19.21 29.25
CA GLN A 106 -30.12 -20.64 29.26
C GLN A 106 -29.06 -21.33 28.42
N THR A 107 -28.20 -22.07 29.11
CA THR A 107 -27.29 -23.03 28.51
C THR A 107 -28.08 -24.18 27.91
N GLU A 108 -28.12 -24.29 26.58
CA GLU A 108 -28.37 -25.56 25.91
C GLU A 108 -27.22 -25.88 24.97
N SER A 109 -26.49 -26.93 25.32
CA SER A 109 -25.65 -27.67 24.40
C SER A 109 -26.53 -28.37 23.37
N ASN A 110 -26.31 -28.16 22.08
CA ASN A 110 -26.57 -29.19 21.09
C ASN A 110 -25.62 -29.08 19.90
N ASP A 111 -24.88 -30.17 19.70
CA ASP A 111 -24.30 -30.59 18.44
C ASP A 111 -25.38 -30.51 17.35
N SER A 112 -25.17 -29.69 16.33
CA SER A 112 -26.03 -29.64 15.14
C SER A 112 -25.19 -29.36 13.89
N THR A 113 -25.52 -30.08 12.83
CA THR A 113 -24.69 -30.22 11.64
C THR A 113 -24.61 -28.94 10.81
N SER A 114 -23.40 -28.64 10.34
CA SER A 114 -23.03 -27.45 9.55
C SER A 114 -23.59 -27.41 8.11
N SER A 115 -24.80 -27.90 7.84
CA SER A 115 -25.32 -28.12 6.47
C SER A 115 -26.33 -27.09 5.94
N ASP A 116 -26.98 -26.29 6.80
CA ASP A 116 -28.25 -25.63 6.45
C ASP A 116 -28.20 -24.08 6.48
N TYR A 117 -27.01 -23.48 6.50
CA TYR A 117 -26.84 -22.01 6.40
C TYR A 117 -26.55 -21.59 4.96
N LEU A 118 -27.35 -20.67 4.40
CA LEU A 118 -27.05 -20.03 3.11
C LEU A 118 -25.74 -19.22 3.14
N ILE A 119 -25.39 -18.66 4.30
CA ILE A 119 -24.09 -18.06 4.61
C ILE A 119 -23.37 -18.99 5.59
N PRO A 120 -22.54 -19.95 5.15
CA PRO A 120 -21.93 -20.93 6.04
C PRO A 120 -20.86 -20.32 6.95
N ASP A 121 -20.11 -19.32 6.47
CA ASP A 121 -19.10 -18.61 7.26
C ASP A 121 -19.74 -17.85 8.44
N GLU A 122 -19.29 -18.15 9.66
CA GLU A 122 -19.88 -17.61 10.88
C GLU A 122 -19.61 -16.10 11.05
N ALA A 123 -18.44 -15.62 10.60
CA ALA A 123 -18.06 -14.22 10.74
C ALA A 123 -18.87 -13.33 9.78
N LEU A 124 -18.98 -13.75 8.51
CA LEU A 124 -19.83 -13.13 7.51
C LEU A 124 -21.31 -13.17 7.93
N ARG A 125 -21.80 -14.33 8.38
CA ARG A 125 -23.18 -14.49 8.87
C ARG A 125 -23.50 -13.59 10.06
N LYS A 126 -22.58 -13.43 11.02
CA LYS A 126 -22.74 -12.49 12.15
C LYS A 126 -22.91 -11.04 11.69
N ILE A 127 -22.12 -10.59 10.70
CA ILE A 127 -22.20 -9.23 10.14
C ILE A 127 -23.53 -9.01 9.40
N ILE A 128 -23.94 -10.00 8.59
CA ILE A 128 -25.22 -10.00 7.88
C ILE A 128 -26.41 -9.98 8.86
N ASN A 129 -26.39 -10.84 9.87
CA ASN A 129 -27.41 -10.89 10.92
C ASN A 129 -27.51 -9.57 11.68
N ALA A 130 -26.39 -8.93 12.03
CA ALA A 130 -26.39 -7.61 12.65
C ALA A 130 -27.04 -6.54 11.74
N LYS A 131 -26.77 -6.57 10.43
CA LYS A 131 -27.39 -5.66 9.43
C LYS A 131 -28.89 -5.93 9.24
N LEU A 132 -29.36 -7.16 9.47
CA LEU A 132 -30.77 -7.55 9.51
C LEU A 132 -31.47 -7.31 10.87
N GLY A 133 -30.73 -6.90 11.91
CA GLY A 133 -31.27 -6.78 13.28
C GLY A 133 -31.61 -8.13 13.93
N LYS A 134 -30.90 -9.20 13.55
CA LYS A 134 -31.11 -10.59 14.00
C LYS A 134 -30.02 -11.04 14.98
N LEU A 135 -30.30 -12.13 15.70
CA LEU A 135 -29.31 -12.78 16.57
C LEU A 135 -28.15 -13.37 15.76
N THR A 136 -26.97 -13.48 16.37
CA THR A 136 -25.75 -13.99 15.73
C THR A 136 -25.89 -15.41 15.18
N SER A 137 -26.69 -16.25 15.83
CA SER A 137 -27.00 -17.64 15.44
C SER A 137 -28.11 -17.79 14.39
N TYR A 138 -28.73 -16.69 13.94
CA TYR A 138 -29.83 -16.76 12.98
C TYR A 138 -29.37 -17.25 11.61
N SER A 139 -30.24 -17.96 10.88
CA SER A 139 -30.03 -18.35 9.48
C SER A 139 -31.01 -17.56 8.59
N PRO A 140 -30.56 -16.53 7.86
CA PRO A 140 -31.41 -15.77 6.95
C PRO A 140 -31.93 -16.60 5.79
N SER A 141 -33.17 -16.32 5.35
CA SER A 141 -33.66 -16.82 4.05
C SER A 141 -33.06 -16.02 2.89
N ALA A 142 -33.18 -16.55 1.67
CA ALA A 142 -32.72 -15.85 0.47
C ALA A 142 -33.43 -14.50 0.26
N GLU A 143 -34.74 -14.42 0.57
CA GLU A 143 -35.50 -13.16 0.49
C GLU A 143 -35.05 -12.13 1.55
N GLU A 144 -34.64 -12.58 2.73
CA GLU A 144 -34.05 -11.69 3.74
C GLU A 144 -32.68 -11.17 3.29
N LEU A 145 -31.84 -12.03 2.70
CA LEU A 145 -30.54 -11.65 2.12
C LEU A 145 -30.70 -10.64 0.96
N GLU A 146 -31.66 -10.87 0.06
CA GLU A 146 -31.97 -9.98 -1.06
C GLU A 146 -32.47 -8.60 -0.58
N SER A 147 -33.18 -8.56 0.55
CA SER A 147 -33.69 -7.30 1.15
C SER A 147 -32.59 -6.37 1.71
N ILE A 148 -31.35 -6.86 1.83
CA ILE A 148 -30.23 -6.09 2.38
C ILE A 148 -29.76 -5.05 1.36
N THR A 149 -29.80 -3.77 1.75
CA THR A 149 -29.44 -2.65 0.88
C THR A 149 -28.35 -1.73 1.46
N GLY A 150 -27.83 -0.85 0.60
CA GLY A 150 -26.75 0.09 0.94
C GLY A 150 -25.39 -0.61 1.02
N THR A 151 -24.52 -0.14 1.92
CA THR A 151 -23.18 -0.71 2.10
C THR A 151 -23.19 -1.89 3.07
N LEU A 152 -22.56 -3.01 2.70
CA LEU A 152 -22.09 -4.05 3.63
C LEU A 152 -20.65 -3.73 4.03
N SER A 153 -20.39 -3.61 5.32
CA SER A 153 -19.06 -3.30 5.87
C SER A 153 -18.51 -4.49 6.66
N LEU A 154 -17.41 -5.05 6.14
CA LEU A 154 -16.61 -6.10 6.74
C LEU A 154 -15.44 -5.43 7.44
N THR A 155 -15.46 -5.38 8.76
CA THR A 155 -14.51 -4.56 9.54
C THR A 155 -13.93 -5.33 10.70
N GLY A 156 -12.64 -5.68 10.59
CA GLY A 156 -11.79 -6.08 11.69
C GLY A 156 -11.08 -4.87 12.31
N SER A 157 -9.87 -5.09 12.81
CA SER A 157 -9.05 -4.06 13.45
C SER A 157 -7.55 -4.28 13.23
N LYS A 158 -6.74 -3.24 13.47
CA LYS A 158 -5.27 -3.31 13.49
C LYS A 158 -4.67 -4.33 14.47
N SER A 159 -5.46 -4.89 15.40
CA SER A 159 -5.01 -5.91 16.36
C SER A 159 -5.59 -7.29 16.05
N ASN A 160 -6.80 -7.33 15.48
CA ASN A 160 -7.53 -8.55 15.16
C ASN A 160 -8.25 -8.35 13.82
N PHE A 161 -7.70 -8.92 12.74
CA PHE A 161 -8.34 -8.90 11.43
C PHE A 161 -9.60 -9.78 11.47
N LEU A 162 -10.61 -9.38 10.70
CA LEU A 162 -11.78 -10.21 10.46
C LEU A 162 -11.37 -11.34 9.52
N LYS A 163 -11.44 -12.59 9.99
CA LYS A 163 -11.26 -13.77 9.14
C LYS A 163 -12.59 -14.12 8.47
N VAL A 164 -12.55 -14.37 7.17
CA VAL A 164 -13.68 -14.90 6.39
C VAL A 164 -13.13 -15.98 5.47
N ASP A 165 -13.54 -17.22 5.72
CA ASP A 165 -12.99 -18.42 5.06
C ASP A 165 -13.86 -18.91 3.90
N SER A 166 -15.17 -18.60 3.90
CA SER A 166 -16.08 -18.84 2.77
C SER A 166 -16.93 -17.60 2.43
N TRP A 167 -17.19 -17.44 1.13
CA TRP A 167 -18.03 -16.39 0.56
C TRP A 167 -19.30 -16.93 -0.08
N ASP A 168 -19.66 -18.18 0.22
CA ASP A 168 -20.92 -18.78 -0.25
C ASP A 168 -22.13 -17.99 0.28
N GLY A 169 -23.12 -17.80 -0.59
CA GLY A 169 -24.31 -17.01 -0.34
C GLY A 169 -24.09 -15.49 -0.34
N LEU A 170 -22.86 -14.99 -0.58
CA LEU A 170 -22.64 -13.57 -0.89
C LEU A 170 -23.52 -13.17 -2.09
N GLU A 171 -23.66 -14.07 -3.07
CA GLU A 171 -24.48 -13.92 -4.28
C GLU A 171 -25.98 -13.64 -4.03
N TYR A 172 -26.50 -13.87 -2.82
CA TYR A 172 -27.89 -13.51 -2.48
C TYR A 172 -28.06 -12.04 -2.09
N LEU A 173 -26.97 -11.29 -1.84
CA LEU A 173 -27.02 -9.89 -1.37
C LEU A 173 -27.28 -8.88 -2.50
N GLN A 174 -28.21 -9.18 -3.41
CA GLN A 174 -28.43 -8.41 -4.64
C GLN A 174 -28.84 -6.94 -4.42
N GLY A 175 -29.39 -6.58 -3.25
CA GLY A 175 -29.75 -5.20 -2.92
C GLY A 175 -28.58 -4.28 -2.53
N ILE A 176 -27.36 -4.81 -2.30
CA ILE A 176 -26.25 -3.97 -1.82
C ILE A 176 -25.64 -3.13 -2.94
N THR A 177 -25.34 -1.87 -2.62
CA THR A 177 -24.74 -0.90 -3.56
C THR A 177 -23.28 -0.59 -3.24
N GLY A 178 -22.81 -1.02 -2.06
CA GLY A 178 -21.42 -0.90 -1.64
C GLY A 178 -20.93 -2.13 -0.88
N LEU A 179 -19.69 -2.51 -1.10
CA LEU A 179 -18.99 -3.56 -0.35
C LEU A 179 -17.65 -3.02 0.16
N SER A 180 -17.50 -2.93 1.48
CA SER A 180 -16.33 -2.34 2.12
C SER A 180 -15.64 -3.36 3.01
N PHE A 181 -14.32 -3.46 2.88
CA PHE A 181 -13.45 -4.33 3.65
C PHE A 181 -12.42 -3.47 4.38
N MET A 182 -12.22 -3.71 5.66
CA MET A 182 -11.22 -3.05 6.49
C MET A 182 -10.61 -4.04 7.48
N TYR A 183 -9.30 -4.30 7.39
CA TYR A 183 -8.60 -5.30 8.21
C TYR A 183 -9.24 -6.69 8.08
N VAL A 184 -9.22 -7.26 6.88
CA VAL A 184 -9.83 -8.56 6.55
C VAL A 184 -8.76 -9.55 6.09
N GLU A 185 -8.82 -10.76 6.60
CA GLU A 185 -7.99 -11.90 6.21
C GLU A 185 -8.90 -12.93 5.52
N THR A 186 -8.65 -13.26 4.25
CA THR A 186 -9.59 -14.06 3.45
C THR A 186 -8.94 -14.60 2.16
N SER A 187 -9.53 -15.60 1.50
CA SER A 187 -9.03 -16.08 0.20
C SER A 187 -9.36 -15.11 -0.96
N SER A 188 -8.64 -15.21 -2.09
CA SER A 188 -8.97 -14.42 -3.29
C SER A 188 -10.29 -14.82 -3.96
N GLU A 189 -10.95 -15.90 -3.51
CA GLU A 189 -12.22 -16.40 -4.05
C GLU A 189 -13.30 -15.31 -4.05
N VAL A 190 -13.27 -14.41 -3.05
CA VAL A 190 -14.19 -13.27 -2.92
C VAL A 190 -14.34 -12.46 -4.22
N LEU A 191 -13.26 -12.30 -4.98
CA LEU A 191 -13.25 -11.55 -6.23
C LEU A 191 -14.16 -12.20 -7.28
N THR A 192 -14.21 -13.54 -7.30
CA THR A 192 -15.07 -14.32 -8.20
C THR A 192 -16.53 -14.33 -7.78
N LYS A 193 -16.82 -14.13 -6.49
CA LYS A 193 -18.19 -14.09 -5.94
C LYS A 193 -18.81 -12.70 -6.09
N ILE A 194 -18.02 -11.65 -5.87
CA ILE A 194 -18.43 -10.23 -6.02
C ILE A 194 -19.07 -9.94 -7.38
N LYS A 195 -18.60 -10.58 -8.46
CA LYS A 195 -19.11 -10.35 -9.82
C LYS A 195 -20.59 -10.67 -10.03
N SER A 196 -21.19 -11.43 -9.12
CA SER A 196 -22.63 -11.74 -9.12
C SER A 196 -23.51 -10.58 -8.62
N LEU A 197 -22.93 -9.54 -8.01
CA LEU A 197 -23.66 -8.47 -7.32
C LEU A 197 -23.95 -7.30 -8.27
N GLU A 198 -25.04 -7.41 -9.03
CA GLU A 198 -25.32 -6.51 -10.16
C GLU A 198 -25.50 -5.03 -9.76
N ASN A 199 -25.96 -4.76 -8.54
CA ASN A 199 -26.20 -3.39 -8.05
C ASN A 199 -24.98 -2.70 -7.40
N LEU A 200 -23.81 -3.35 -7.37
CA LEU A 200 -22.60 -2.74 -6.79
C LEU A 200 -22.12 -1.52 -7.59
N THR A 201 -22.03 -0.39 -6.88
CA THR A 201 -21.48 0.88 -7.39
C THR A 201 -20.16 1.25 -6.72
N THR A 202 -19.85 0.66 -5.56
CA THR A 202 -18.64 0.97 -4.78
C THR A 202 -18.04 -0.28 -4.16
N ILE A 203 -16.75 -0.50 -4.39
CA ILE A 203 -15.96 -1.54 -3.71
C ILE A 203 -14.75 -0.87 -3.05
N SER A 204 -14.49 -1.20 -1.79
CA SER A 204 -13.35 -0.67 -1.03
C SER A 204 -12.61 -1.79 -0.32
N PHE A 205 -11.40 -2.11 -0.80
CA PHE A 205 -10.44 -2.97 -0.12
C PHE A 205 -9.44 -2.10 0.64
N ASN A 206 -9.39 -2.24 1.97
CA ASN A 206 -8.42 -1.57 2.83
C ASN A 206 -7.84 -2.57 3.85
N ALA A 207 -6.51 -2.71 3.88
CA ALA A 207 -5.83 -3.66 4.77
C ALA A 207 -6.36 -5.09 4.59
N ILE A 208 -6.28 -5.60 3.35
CA ILE A 208 -6.60 -6.99 3.02
C ILE A 208 -5.36 -7.86 3.16
N THR A 209 -5.51 -9.03 3.76
CA THR A 209 -4.57 -10.14 3.61
C THR A 209 -5.26 -11.26 2.84
N PHE A 210 -4.90 -11.42 1.57
CA PHE A 210 -5.29 -12.57 0.76
C PHE A 210 -4.51 -13.79 1.25
N THR A 211 -5.21 -14.76 1.83
CA THR A 211 -4.61 -15.97 2.39
C THR A 211 -4.25 -16.99 1.32
N GLY A 212 -3.21 -17.78 1.58
CA GLY A 212 -2.68 -18.76 0.64
C GLY A 212 -1.48 -19.52 1.20
N THR A 213 -0.72 -20.13 0.32
CA THR A 213 0.41 -21.02 0.66
C THR A 213 1.70 -20.73 -0.11
N ASP A 214 1.75 -19.68 -0.93
CA ASP A 214 2.93 -19.36 -1.75
C ASP A 214 4.00 -18.60 -0.96
N ALA A 215 3.61 -17.83 0.05
CA ALA A 215 4.50 -17.21 1.03
C ALA A 215 3.83 -17.05 2.40
N SER A 216 4.58 -16.54 3.39
CA SER A 216 4.04 -16.11 4.69
C SER A 216 4.59 -14.75 5.09
N MET A 217 3.76 -13.94 5.76
CA MET A 217 4.11 -12.60 6.23
C MET A 217 3.59 -12.34 7.66
N LYS A 218 4.09 -11.29 8.31
CA LYS A 218 3.59 -10.87 9.63
C LYS A 218 2.34 -9.99 9.50
N VAL A 219 1.21 -10.47 10.01
CA VAL A 219 0.02 -9.66 10.28
C VAL A 219 -0.13 -9.53 11.78
N ASN A 220 0.03 -8.31 12.30
CA ASN A 220 -0.05 -8.00 13.74
C ASN A 220 0.90 -8.88 14.59
N GLY A 221 2.09 -9.17 14.06
CA GLY A 221 3.10 -10.04 14.69
C GLY A 221 2.88 -11.55 14.53
N LYS A 222 1.70 -11.99 14.06
CA LYS A 222 1.39 -13.40 13.76
C LYS A 222 1.82 -13.74 12.34
N ASP A 223 2.33 -14.95 12.13
CA ASP A 223 2.54 -15.47 10.77
C ASP A 223 1.20 -15.81 10.12
N VAL A 224 0.98 -15.28 8.92
CA VAL A 224 -0.16 -15.61 8.07
C VAL A 224 0.37 -16.06 6.71
N GLY A 225 -0.10 -17.22 6.25
CA GLY A 225 0.15 -17.68 4.88
C GLY A 225 -0.64 -16.83 3.90
N ILE A 226 0.01 -16.28 2.89
CA ILE A 226 -0.59 -15.37 1.91
C ILE A 226 -0.65 -16.01 0.52
N GLN A 227 -1.40 -15.37 -0.37
CA GLN A 227 -1.32 -15.54 -1.81
C GLN A 227 -0.71 -14.27 -2.41
N GLN A 228 0.49 -14.35 -2.98
CA GLN A 228 1.22 -13.20 -3.49
C GLN A 228 0.79 -12.76 -4.89
N GLU A 229 0.34 -13.67 -5.76
CA GLU A 229 -0.20 -13.31 -7.08
C GLU A 229 -1.73 -13.41 -7.06
N VAL A 230 -2.43 -12.27 -7.15
CA VAL A 230 -3.90 -12.19 -7.10
C VAL A 230 -4.45 -11.57 -8.38
N ASP A 231 -5.44 -12.23 -8.97
CA ASP A 231 -6.13 -11.78 -10.18
C ASP A 231 -7.39 -10.97 -9.84
N PHE A 232 -7.37 -9.68 -10.19
CA PHE A 232 -8.51 -8.77 -10.02
C PHE A 232 -9.39 -8.66 -11.28
N SER A 233 -9.08 -9.41 -12.34
CA SER A 233 -9.90 -9.47 -13.57
C SER A 233 -11.39 -9.76 -13.32
N PRO A 234 -11.81 -10.61 -12.35
CA PRO A 234 -13.22 -10.81 -12.02
C PRO A 234 -13.96 -9.52 -11.61
N LEU A 235 -13.27 -8.52 -11.04
CA LEU A 235 -13.89 -7.23 -10.73
C LEU A 235 -14.27 -6.45 -11.99
N GLY A 236 -13.59 -6.68 -13.12
CA GLY A 236 -13.92 -6.10 -14.42
C GLY A 236 -15.30 -6.50 -14.96
N GLU A 237 -15.89 -7.58 -14.44
CA GLU A 237 -17.26 -8.01 -14.76
C GLU A 237 -18.31 -7.19 -13.98
N VAL A 238 -17.95 -6.45 -12.92
CA VAL A 238 -18.84 -5.57 -12.14
C VAL A 238 -19.08 -4.26 -12.88
N THR A 239 -19.71 -4.33 -14.06
CA THR A 239 -19.80 -3.20 -15.01
C THR A 239 -20.49 -1.94 -14.47
N ASN A 240 -21.35 -2.06 -13.45
CA ASN A 240 -22.01 -0.93 -12.79
C ASN A 240 -21.12 -0.18 -11.77
N LEU A 241 -19.88 -0.62 -11.54
CA LEU A 241 -18.98 -0.04 -10.55
C LEU A 241 -18.60 1.40 -10.92
N GLN A 242 -18.74 2.32 -9.97
CA GLN A 242 -18.43 3.75 -10.11
C GLN A 242 -17.22 4.16 -9.28
N ASN A 243 -16.96 3.49 -8.15
CA ASN A 243 -15.82 3.75 -7.28
C ASN A 243 -15.11 2.46 -6.89
N LEU A 244 -13.79 2.41 -7.09
CA LEU A 244 -12.94 1.30 -6.67
C LEU A 244 -11.79 1.85 -5.82
N TYR A 245 -11.67 1.35 -4.59
CA TYR A 245 -10.58 1.67 -3.66
C TYR A 245 -9.83 0.38 -3.31
N MET A 246 -8.51 0.40 -3.44
CA MET A 246 -7.62 -0.75 -3.26
C MET A 246 -6.35 -0.28 -2.55
N THR A 247 -6.32 -0.38 -1.22
CA THR A 247 -5.20 0.11 -0.40
C THR A 247 -4.74 -0.91 0.64
N TYR A 248 -3.44 -0.96 0.92
CA TYR A 248 -2.81 -1.90 1.85
C TYR A 248 -3.19 -3.38 1.59
N MET A 249 -2.86 -3.92 0.41
CA MET A 249 -3.13 -5.33 0.11
C MET A 249 -1.87 -6.18 0.27
N ASN A 250 -1.98 -7.26 1.03
CA ASN A 250 -0.89 -8.09 1.54
C ASN A 250 0.30 -7.25 2.05
N THR A 251 0.01 -6.19 2.80
CA THR A 251 1.03 -5.26 3.27
C THR A 251 1.45 -5.59 4.70
N GLU A 252 2.69 -6.03 4.88
CA GLU A 252 3.29 -6.18 6.20
C GLU A 252 3.70 -4.79 6.73
N ILE A 253 3.18 -4.38 7.88
CA ILE A 253 3.49 -3.07 8.48
C ILE A 253 4.61 -3.23 9.51
N LYS A 254 5.73 -2.53 9.33
CA LYS A 254 6.83 -2.47 10.32
C LYS A 254 7.05 -1.01 10.74
N GLY A 255 6.68 -0.68 11.97
CA GLY A 255 6.66 0.71 12.44
C GLY A 255 5.64 1.54 11.67
N THR A 256 6.12 2.56 10.96
CA THR A 256 5.32 3.43 10.09
C THR A 256 5.35 3.03 8.61
N THR A 257 6.16 2.03 8.24
CA THR A 257 6.41 1.68 6.83
C THR A 257 5.60 0.45 6.42
N GLY A 258 4.94 0.54 5.26
CA GLY A 258 4.28 -0.58 4.61
C GLY A 258 5.25 -1.35 3.72
N TYR A 259 5.11 -2.67 3.71
CA TYR A 259 5.87 -3.59 2.85
C TYR A 259 4.89 -4.46 2.08
N PRO A 260 4.41 -4.02 0.90
CA PRO A 260 3.46 -4.78 0.09
C PRO A 260 4.08 -6.06 -0.47
N ARG A 261 3.36 -7.17 -0.32
CA ARG A 261 3.80 -8.51 -0.75
C ARG A 261 2.88 -9.13 -1.80
N LEU A 262 2.13 -8.28 -2.47
CA LEU A 262 1.23 -8.62 -3.56
C LEU A 262 1.87 -8.20 -4.91
N LYS A 263 1.56 -9.00 -5.92
CA LYS A 263 1.58 -8.63 -7.33
C LYS A 263 0.17 -8.79 -7.87
N GLY A 264 -0.48 -7.67 -8.20
CA GLY A 264 -1.85 -7.67 -8.71
C GLY A 264 -1.88 -7.82 -10.24
N ASN A 265 -2.69 -8.73 -10.77
CA ASN A 265 -3.14 -8.63 -12.17
C ASN A 265 -4.34 -7.68 -12.21
N LEU A 266 -4.13 -6.50 -12.80
CA LEU A 266 -5.07 -5.40 -12.85
C LEU A 266 -5.62 -5.13 -14.26
N THR A 267 -5.05 -5.75 -15.31
CA THR A 267 -5.43 -5.46 -16.70
C THR A 267 -6.94 -5.63 -16.98
N GLY A 268 -7.60 -6.60 -16.34
CA GLY A 268 -9.05 -6.79 -16.48
C GLY A 268 -9.92 -5.61 -16.00
N LEU A 269 -9.40 -4.75 -15.11
CA LEU A 269 -10.10 -3.56 -14.60
C LEU A 269 -10.36 -2.51 -15.70
N GLY A 270 -9.64 -2.56 -16.83
CA GLY A 270 -9.89 -1.69 -17.99
C GLY A 270 -11.31 -1.85 -18.59
N SER A 271 -12.02 -2.92 -18.23
CA SER A 271 -13.43 -3.16 -18.62
C SER A 271 -14.44 -2.27 -17.86
N LEU A 272 -14.03 -1.63 -16.77
CA LEU A 272 -14.87 -0.82 -15.88
C LEU A 272 -15.18 0.57 -16.48
N SER A 273 -15.89 0.57 -17.61
CA SER A 273 -16.18 1.76 -18.41
C SER A 273 -17.04 2.82 -17.69
N HIS A 274 -17.74 2.47 -16.61
CA HIS A 274 -18.52 3.38 -15.76
C HIS A 274 -17.79 3.87 -14.50
N LEU A 275 -16.53 3.46 -14.29
CA LEU A 275 -15.75 3.89 -13.13
C LEU A 275 -15.43 5.39 -13.21
N LYS A 276 -15.77 6.12 -12.15
CA LYS A 276 -15.55 7.56 -11.98
C LYS A 276 -14.36 7.85 -11.08
N ARG A 277 -14.15 7.00 -10.06
CA ARG A 277 -13.03 7.11 -9.14
C ARG A 277 -12.27 5.80 -9.02
N LEU A 278 -10.96 5.89 -9.25
CA LEU A 278 -10.00 4.83 -9.00
C LEU A 278 -9.00 5.29 -7.93
N ASP A 279 -8.83 4.48 -6.90
CA ASP A 279 -7.91 4.72 -5.79
C ASP A 279 -7.08 3.44 -5.56
N ILE A 280 -5.80 3.44 -5.95
CA ILE A 280 -4.89 2.32 -5.81
C ILE A 280 -3.66 2.79 -5.00
N GLY A 281 -3.44 2.17 -3.85
CA GLY A 281 -2.38 2.55 -2.92
C GLY A 281 -1.65 1.34 -2.34
N GLN A 282 -0.32 1.40 -2.21
CA GLN A 282 0.42 0.41 -1.41
C GLN A 282 0.11 -1.05 -1.80
N LEU A 283 0.04 -1.27 -3.12
CA LEU A 283 -0.38 -2.54 -3.72
C LEU A 283 0.79 -3.51 -3.93
N GLY A 284 2.01 -3.00 -4.10
CA GLY A 284 3.17 -3.79 -4.51
C GLY A 284 3.41 -3.71 -6.00
N GLU A 285 3.85 -4.81 -6.62
CA GLU A 285 4.05 -4.88 -8.08
C GLU A 285 2.72 -5.08 -8.82
N THR A 286 2.72 -4.83 -10.13
CA THR A 286 1.57 -5.09 -11.01
C THR A 286 1.97 -5.91 -12.22
N ASP A 287 0.99 -6.51 -12.91
CA ASP A 287 1.19 -7.17 -14.20
C ASP A 287 1.60 -6.19 -15.31
N ASP A 288 1.06 -4.97 -15.29
CA ASP A 288 1.40 -3.88 -16.22
C ASP A 288 1.71 -2.57 -15.47
N ASN A 289 3.00 -2.38 -15.19
CA ASN A 289 3.53 -1.15 -14.59
C ASN A 289 3.34 0.12 -15.47
N SER A 290 2.90 -0.01 -16.73
CA SER A 290 2.51 1.16 -17.55
C SER A 290 1.05 1.59 -17.37
N PHE A 291 0.24 0.78 -16.67
CA PHE A 291 -1.19 1.00 -16.42
C PHE A 291 -1.98 1.27 -17.71
N LYS A 292 -1.64 0.56 -18.79
CA LYS A 292 -2.19 0.84 -20.12
C LYS A 292 -3.70 0.66 -20.16
N TRP A 293 -4.21 -0.33 -19.44
CA TRP A 293 -5.63 -0.66 -19.32
C TRP A 293 -6.53 0.51 -18.91
N ILE A 294 -5.99 1.55 -18.24
CA ILE A 294 -6.71 2.79 -17.90
C ILE A 294 -7.23 3.53 -19.15
N GLU A 295 -6.60 3.39 -20.32
CA GLU A 295 -6.98 4.12 -21.54
C GLU A 295 -8.46 3.91 -21.97
N ASN A 296 -9.07 2.79 -21.56
CA ASN A 296 -10.46 2.45 -21.88
C ASN A 296 -11.48 2.99 -20.85
N MET A 297 -11.02 3.44 -19.69
CA MET A 297 -11.86 3.85 -18.55
C MET A 297 -12.32 5.30 -18.68
N THR A 298 -12.96 5.62 -19.81
CA THR A 298 -13.26 7.01 -20.24
C THR A 298 -14.18 7.80 -19.31
N SER A 299 -14.89 7.16 -18.38
CA SER A 299 -15.71 7.83 -17.34
C SER A 299 -14.91 8.35 -16.14
N LEU A 300 -13.59 8.08 -16.04
CA LEU A 300 -12.78 8.48 -14.89
C LEU A 300 -12.73 10.01 -14.72
N GLU A 301 -13.20 10.46 -13.56
CA GLU A 301 -13.17 11.85 -13.09
C GLU A 301 -12.02 12.07 -12.09
N GLN A 302 -11.65 11.03 -11.32
CA GLN A 302 -10.63 11.07 -10.28
C GLN A 302 -9.74 9.82 -10.29
N ILE A 303 -8.42 10.02 -10.32
CA ILE A 303 -7.42 8.95 -10.18
C ILE A 303 -6.47 9.29 -9.03
N ASN A 304 -6.29 8.33 -8.12
CA ASN A 304 -5.25 8.33 -7.11
C ASN A 304 -4.47 7.01 -7.24
N ILE A 305 -3.21 7.06 -7.68
CA ILE A 305 -2.32 5.90 -7.77
C ILE A 305 -1.04 6.26 -7.02
N TYR A 306 -0.78 5.65 -5.87
CA TYR A 306 0.33 6.07 -4.99
C TYR A 306 1.05 4.91 -4.32
N GLU A 307 2.36 5.05 -4.10
CA GLU A 307 3.19 4.01 -3.49
C GLU A 307 3.03 2.66 -4.25
N THR A 308 3.09 2.75 -5.58
CA THR A 308 3.00 1.61 -6.50
C THR A 308 4.19 1.59 -7.46
N THR A 309 4.11 0.76 -8.49
CA THR A 309 5.17 0.52 -9.47
C THR A 309 4.90 1.18 -10.83
N MET A 310 3.87 2.04 -10.90
CA MET A 310 3.51 2.82 -12.10
C MET A 310 4.72 3.58 -12.67
N ASN A 311 4.98 3.45 -13.97
CA ASN A 311 6.15 4.06 -14.63
C ASN A 311 5.81 5.02 -15.79
N SER A 312 4.53 5.11 -16.16
CA SER A 312 4.05 5.88 -17.30
C SER A 312 2.71 6.53 -16.99
N VAL A 313 2.48 7.73 -17.52
CA VAL A 313 1.20 8.47 -17.44
C VAL A 313 0.58 8.70 -18.83
N THR A 314 1.13 8.07 -19.87
CA THR A 314 0.68 8.22 -21.26
C THR A 314 -0.81 7.88 -21.41
N SER A 315 -1.27 6.77 -20.84
CA SER A 315 -2.67 6.34 -20.89
C SER A 315 -3.63 7.28 -20.17
N ILE A 316 -3.16 7.96 -19.12
CA ILE A 316 -3.94 8.95 -18.37
C ILE A 316 -4.15 10.23 -19.19
N SER A 317 -3.21 10.58 -20.08
CA SER A 317 -3.31 11.80 -20.90
C SER A 317 -4.46 11.83 -21.91
N THR A 318 -5.07 10.67 -22.20
CA THR A 318 -6.16 10.52 -23.17
C THR A 318 -7.56 10.61 -22.53
N LEU A 319 -7.66 10.60 -21.20
CA LEU A 319 -8.94 10.55 -20.48
C LEU A 319 -9.71 11.87 -20.58
N PRO A 320 -10.90 11.90 -21.20
CA PRO A 320 -11.58 13.15 -21.54
C PRO A 320 -12.27 13.83 -20.35
N ASN A 321 -12.59 13.09 -19.29
CA ASN A 321 -13.37 13.55 -18.13
C ASN A 321 -12.53 13.78 -16.86
N LEU A 322 -11.21 13.56 -16.92
CA LEU A 322 -10.36 13.56 -15.74
C LEU A 322 -10.22 14.97 -15.15
N ALA A 323 -10.62 15.13 -13.89
CA ALA A 323 -10.60 16.40 -13.17
C ALA A 323 -9.54 16.45 -12.05
N SER A 324 -9.15 15.29 -11.51
CA SER A 324 -8.14 15.18 -10.45
C SER A 324 -7.22 13.98 -10.67
N LEU A 325 -5.91 14.21 -10.53
CA LEU A 325 -4.88 13.18 -10.64
C LEU A 325 -3.86 13.30 -9.51
N ASN A 326 -3.64 12.20 -8.79
CA ASN A 326 -2.50 12.01 -7.90
C ASN A 326 -1.67 10.79 -8.36
N VAL A 327 -0.35 10.98 -8.47
CA VAL A 327 0.63 9.96 -8.90
C VAL A 327 1.93 10.03 -8.08
N VAL A 328 1.86 10.44 -6.82
CA VAL A 328 3.01 10.46 -5.90
C VAL A 328 3.56 9.06 -5.63
N GLU A 329 4.85 8.97 -5.32
CA GLU A 329 5.50 7.74 -4.83
C GLU A 329 5.40 6.56 -5.82
N ASN A 330 5.62 6.84 -7.10
CA ASN A 330 5.68 5.83 -8.16
C ASN A 330 7.09 5.79 -8.80
N LYS A 331 7.19 5.25 -10.02
CA LYS A 331 8.43 5.14 -10.82
C LYS A 331 8.34 5.96 -12.13
N ILE A 332 7.51 7.01 -12.16
CA ILE A 332 7.25 7.81 -13.38
C ILE A 332 8.41 8.77 -13.63
N ARG A 333 8.96 8.75 -14.85
CA ARG A 333 10.02 9.67 -15.28
C ARG A 333 9.60 10.60 -16.43
N ASP A 334 8.57 10.25 -17.19
CA ASP A 334 8.05 11.13 -18.25
C ASP A 334 6.67 11.68 -17.88
N PHE A 335 6.63 12.96 -17.51
CA PHE A 335 5.41 13.70 -17.21
C PHE A 335 4.93 14.53 -18.41
N SER A 336 5.65 14.53 -19.54
CA SER A 336 5.27 15.27 -20.75
C SER A 336 3.83 15.04 -21.23
N PRO A 337 3.19 13.85 -21.07
CA PRO A 337 1.79 13.66 -21.47
C PRO A 337 0.77 14.44 -20.63
N ILE A 338 1.09 14.81 -19.38
CA ILE A 338 0.13 15.37 -18.41
C ILE A 338 0.55 16.73 -17.81
N VAL A 339 1.78 17.17 -18.01
CA VAL A 339 2.36 18.34 -17.35
C VAL A 339 1.72 19.68 -17.76
N ASP A 340 1.11 19.77 -18.93
CA ASP A 340 0.27 20.91 -19.36
C ASP A 340 -1.16 20.86 -18.78
N LYS A 341 -1.66 19.68 -18.40
CA LYS A 341 -3.08 19.43 -18.09
C LYS A 341 -3.52 20.06 -16.77
N THR A 342 -4.74 20.58 -16.72
CA THR A 342 -5.27 21.30 -15.54
C THR A 342 -5.51 20.40 -14.32
N TYR A 343 -5.78 19.12 -14.52
CA TYR A 343 -6.00 18.12 -13.45
C TYR A 343 -4.71 17.72 -12.72
N PHE A 344 -3.54 17.84 -13.36
CA PHE A 344 -2.25 17.49 -12.77
C PHE A 344 -1.66 18.69 -12.01
N LYS A 345 -1.38 18.51 -10.72
CA LYS A 345 -0.88 19.59 -9.83
C LYS A 345 0.62 19.51 -9.52
N GLY A 346 1.27 18.41 -9.88
CA GLY A 346 2.62 18.06 -9.46
C GLY A 346 2.67 16.62 -8.95
N ALA A 347 3.87 16.14 -8.63
CA ALA A 347 4.11 14.82 -8.05
C ALA A 347 5.37 14.85 -7.17
N SER A 348 5.50 13.91 -6.25
CA SER A 348 6.65 13.77 -5.35
C SER A 348 7.01 12.30 -5.19
N GLY A 349 8.24 12.00 -4.73
CA GLY A 349 8.69 10.63 -4.45
C GLY A 349 8.77 9.71 -5.67
N ASN A 350 8.81 10.24 -6.90
CA ASN A 350 8.87 9.43 -8.12
C ASN A 350 10.31 8.98 -8.43
N ASN A 351 10.71 7.91 -7.74
CA ASN A 351 12.12 7.51 -7.59
C ASN A 351 12.75 6.98 -8.89
N TYR A 352 14.03 7.33 -9.10
CA TYR A 352 14.90 6.67 -10.09
C TYR A 352 16.11 6.03 -9.40
N ILE A 353 16.29 4.72 -9.63
CA ILE A 353 17.48 3.96 -9.23
C ILE A 353 18.41 3.88 -10.45
N LEU A 354 19.62 4.43 -10.31
CA LEU A 354 20.68 4.31 -11.30
C LEU A 354 21.51 3.05 -11.03
N ASP A 355 21.62 2.19 -12.04
CA ASP A 355 22.57 1.08 -12.07
C ASP A 355 23.97 1.56 -12.53
N SER A 356 25.03 1.05 -11.91
CA SER A 356 26.41 1.53 -12.03
C SER A 356 27.15 1.16 -13.32
N VAL A 357 26.51 0.41 -14.22
CA VAL A 357 27.10 -0.13 -15.48
C VAL A 357 27.64 0.96 -16.43
N SER A 358 27.32 2.25 -16.21
CA SER A 358 27.65 3.37 -17.11
C SER A 358 28.75 4.33 -16.62
N MET A 359 29.75 3.84 -15.88
CA MET A 359 30.86 4.69 -15.39
C MET A 359 31.95 4.97 -16.43
N TYR A 360 32.43 6.22 -16.51
CA TYR A 360 33.55 6.65 -17.35
C TYR A 360 34.55 7.57 -16.61
N SER A 361 35.64 7.94 -17.29
CA SER A 361 36.65 8.88 -16.78
C SER A 361 36.84 10.05 -17.74
N ASN A 362 37.01 11.26 -17.20
CA ASN A 362 37.25 12.50 -17.93
C ASN A 362 38.50 13.21 -17.35
N PRO A 363 39.39 13.79 -18.19
CA PRO A 363 40.62 14.45 -17.70
C PRO A 363 40.41 15.65 -16.78
N GLU A 364 39.28 16.36 -16.89
CA GLU A 364 38.97 17.57 -16.12
C GLU A 364 38.07 17.27 -14.91
N LEU A 365 37.12 16.35 -15.06
CA LEU A 365 36.12 16.02 -14.03
C LEU A 365 36.49 14.79 -13.16
N GLY A 366 37.48 14.00 -13.56
CA GLY A 366 37.98 12.81 -12.86
C GLY A 366 37.36 11.48 -13.31
N GLY A 367 37.58 10.41 -12.54
CA GLY A 367 37.02 9.08 -12.79
C GLY A 367 35.63 8.85 -12.19
N ARG A 368 35.05 7.66 -12.41
CA ARG A 368 33.74 7.23 -11.86
C ARG A 368 32.56 8.16 -12.21
N LEU A 369 32.60 8.80 -13.37
CA LEU A 369 31.53 9.69 -13.84
C LEU A 369 30.38 8.90 -14.45
N VAL A 370 29.14 9.33 -14.24
CA VAL A 370 27.96 8.78 -14.90
C VAL A 370 27.14 9.92 -15.50
N ASN A 371 26.77 9.76 -16.77
CA ASN A 371 25.83 10.65 -17.46
C ASN A 371 24.40 10.21 -17.10
N ILE A 372 23.64 11.10 -16.48
CA ILE A 372 22.23 10.92 -16.21
C ILE A 372 21.49 11.57 -17.37
N ASN A 373 20.81 10.74 -18.17
CA ASN A 373 19.99 11.19 -19.29
C ASN A 373 18.50 10.96 -18.97
N ASN A 374 17.67 11.94 -19.29
CA ASN A 374 16.23 11.99 -19.10
C ASN A 374 15.81 11.64 -17.66
N LEU A 375 16.48 12.18 -16.62
CA LEU A 375 16.17 11.86 -15.21
C LEU A 375 14.68 12.00 -14.96
N VAL A 376 14.13 13.15 -15.38
CA VAL A 376 12.71 13.41 -15.54
C VAL A 376 12.47 14.26 -16.80
N THR A 377 11.35 14.05 -17.48
CA THR A 377 10.93 14.76 -18.69
C THR A 377 9.61 15.51 -18.46
N VAL A 378 9.53 16.75 -18.92
CA VAL A 378 8.36 17.66 -18.78
C VAL A 378 7.90 18.27 -20.11
N GLY A 379 8.41 17.77 -21.24
CA GLY A 379 7.97 18.19 -22.57
C GLY A 379 8.09 19.70 -22.82
N GLU A 380 7.28 20.21 -23.74
CA GLU A 380 7.33 21.61 -24.22
C GLU A 380 7.00 22.67 -23.15
N VAL A 381 6.43 22.27 -21.99
CA VAL A 381 6.25 23.18 -20.85
C VAL A 381 7.59 23.68 -20.33
N GLY A 382 8.63 22.82 -20.35
CA GLY A 382 9.96 23.14 -19.86
C GLY A 382 10.05 23.42 -18.35
N MET A 383 11.28 23.70 -17.90
CA MET A 383 11.62 23.87 -16.49
C MET A 383 12.02 25.32 -16.18
N SER A 384 11.49 25.89 -15.12
CA SER A 384 11.90 27.19 -14.57
C SER A 384 13.04 27.05 -13.56
N SER A 385 13.11 25.91 -12.87
CA SER A 385 14.28 25.47 -12.12
C SER A 385 14.35 23.95 -12.04
N ALA A 386 15.56 23.39 -11.98
CA ALA A 386 15.75 21.97 -11.72
C ALA A 386 17.04 21.71 -10.94
N SER A 387 17.04 20.64 -10.15
CA SER A 387 18.19 20.21 -9.36
C SER A 387 18.26 18.69 -9.27
N ILE A 388 19.44 18.14 -9.52
CA ILE A 388 19.83 16.83 -9.01
C ILE A 388 20.28 17.03 -7.56
N GLN A 389 19.70 16.30 -6.62
CA GLN A 389 19.94 16.41 -5.20
C GLN A 389 20.77 15.23 -4.69
N ARG A 390 21.06 15.20 -3.38
CA ARG A 390 21.82 14.14 -2.70
C ARG A 390 21.14 13.86 -1.36
N PHE A 391 21.05 12.58 -0.97
CA PHE A 391 20.62 12.24 0.38
C PHE A 391 21.71 12.64 1.39
N THR A 392 21.33 13.34 2.46
CA THR A 392 22.25 13.73 3.54
C THR A 392 22.79 12.53 4.30
N SER A 393 21.98 11.48 4.46
CA SER A 393 22.32 10.21 5.09
C SER A 393 23.16 9.27 4.21
N TYR A 394 23.12 9.40 2.88
CA TYR A 394 23.76 8.50 1.93
C TYR A 394 24.48 9.28 0.82
N ASN A 395 25.62 9.87 1.17
CA ASN A 395 26.33 10.80 0.30
C ASN A 395 27.34 10.11 -0.65
N ASN A 396 26.88 9.14 -1.45
CA ASN A 396 27.74 8.27 -2.26
C ASN A 396 28.06 8.77 -3.69
N PHE A 397 27.63 9.97 -4.07
CA PHE A 397 28.02 10.62 -5.33
C PHE A 397 28.09 12.14 -5.18
N THR A 398 28.85 12.82 -6.05
CA THR A 398 28.83 14.29 -6.20
C THR A 398 28.16 14.69 -7.51
N VAL A 399 27.35 15.74 -7.50
CA VAL A 399 26.84 16.36 -8.73
C VAL A 399 27.96 17.23 -9.32
N LYS A 400 28.31 17.00 -10.59
CA LYS A 400 29.30 17.78 -11.35
C LYS A 400 28.62 18.81 -12.25
N SER A 401 27.49 18.45 -12.83
CA SER A 401 26.64 19.36 -13.59
C SER A 401 25.18 18.92 -13.52
N THR A 402 24.30 19.91 -13.70
CA THR A 402 22.88 19.73 -13.94
C THR A 402 22.55 20.53 -15.19
N SER A 403 21.82 19.95 -16.12
CA SER A 403 21.36 20.58 -17.36
C SER A 403 19.85 20.43 -17.46
N PHE A 404 19.16 21.53 -17.71
CA PHE A 404 17.70 21.53 -17.92
C PHE A 404 17.28 22.54 -19.00
N GLU A 405 18.19 22.87 -19.92
CA GLU A 405 17.91 23.74 -21.07
C GLU A 405 17.04 22.99 -22.11
N GLY A 406 15.75 22.83 -21.80
CA GLY A 406 14.80 22.16 -22.66
C GLY A 406 13.69 21.41 -21.91
N THR A 407 13.44 20.17 -22.32
CA THR A 407 12.30 19.35 -21.90
C THR A 407 12.67 18.29 -20.86
N THR A 408 13.97 18.14 -20.54
CA THR A 408 14.54 17.06 -19.71
C THR A 408 15.40 17.63 -18.59
N LEU A 409 15.51 16.87 -17.49
CA LEU A 409 16.54 17.06 -16.47
C LEU A 409 17.65 16.04 -16.72
N ASP A 410 18.83 16.55 -17.02
CA ASP A 410 20.04 15.78 -17.31
C ASP A 410 21.17 16.22 -16.37
N GLY A 411 22.26 15.46 -16.32
CA GLY A 411 23.43 15.89 -15.58
C GLY A 411 24.57 14.88 -15.57
N VAL A 412 25.67 15.29 -14.96
CA VAL A 412 26.82 14.42 -14.71
C VAL A 412 27.02 14.30 -13.20
N ILE A 413 27.07 13.08 -12.70
CA ILE A 413 27.50 12.78 -11.34
C ILE A 413 28.86 12.08 -11.35
N GLN A 414 29.64 12.23 -10.28
CA GLN A 414 30.79 11.40 -9.99
C GLN A 414 30.46 10.51 -8.80
N MET A 415 30.41 9.20 -9.02
CA MET A 415 30.23 8.22 -7.96
C MET A 415 31.44 8.25 -7.03
N GLY A 416 31.18 8.26 -5.73
CA GLY A 416 32.13 7.90 -4.68
C GLY A 416 32.27 6.38 -4.63
N ASP A 417 32.31 5.81 -3.44
CA ASP A 417 32.27 4.36 -3.29
C ASP A 417 30.85 3.82 -3.51
N LEU A 418 30.78 2.72 -4.27
CA LEU A 418 29.52 2.05 -4.57
C LEU A 418 29.00 1.38 -3.29
N ILE A 419 27.75 1.66 -2.96
CA ILE A 419 27.05 0.99 -1.86
C ILE A 419 26.15 -0.10 -2.46
N SER A 420 26.08 -1.26 -1.82
CA SER A 420 25.05 -2.25 -2.13
C SER A 420 23.70 -1.68 -1.69
N LEU A 421 22.82 -1.40 -2.66
CA LEU A 421 21.44 -1.07 -2.35
C LEU A 421 20.67 -2.36 -2.10
N ASN A 422 20.14 -2.48 -0.89
CA ASN A 422 19.17 -3.48 -0.50
C ASN A 422 17.87 -3.22 -1.28
N ASN A 423 17.59 -3.99 -2.33
CA ASN A 423 16.29 -3.94 -2.99
C ASN A 423 15.25 -4.69 -2.14
N TYR A 424 14.05 -4.15 -1.99
CA TYR A 424 12.98 -4.85 -1.29
C TYR A 424 12.38 -5.91 -2.21
N ASN A 425 12.40 -7.16 -1.77
CA ASN A 425 11.85 -8.29 -2.49
C ASN A 425 10.46 -8.62 -1.93
N TRP A 426 9.43 -8.22 -2.67
CA TRP A 426 8.02 -8.47 -2.33
C TRP A 426 7.71 -9.96 -2.16
N GLN A 427 8.40 -10.84 -2.89
CA GLN A 427 8.20 -12.28 -2.81
C GLN A 427 8.64 -12.81 -1.44
N THR A 428 9.90 -12.55 -1.06
CA THR A 428 10.45 -13.04 0.21
C THR A 428 10.02 -12.22 1.43
N GLY A 429 9.53 -10.99 1.23
CA GLY A 429 9.24 -10.04 2.30
C GLY A 429 10.49 -9.47 2.98
N GLN A 430 11.67 -9.78 2.44
CA GLN A 430 12.97 -9.34 2.92
C GLN A 430 13.60 -8.39 1.91
N TYR A 431 14.68 -7.74 2.33
CA TYR A 431 15.57 -7.11 1.39
C TYR A 431 16.54 -8.16 0.85
N ASP A 432 16.78 -8.17 -0.47
CA ASP A 432 17.73 -9.08 -1.10
C ASP A 432 19.14 -8.81 -0.55
N LYS A 433 19.69 -9.80 0.17
CA LYS A 433 21.05 -9.80 0.66
C LYS A 433 21.84 -10.84 -0.12
N TRP A 434 22.95 -10.39 -0.70
CA TRP A 434 24.00 -11.16 -1.39
C TRP A 434 23.77 -11.47 -2.89
N GLU A 435 24.90 -11.48 -3.61
CA GLU A 435 25.15 -11.77 -5.04
C GLU A 435 24.46 -10.89 -6.12
N THR A 436 23.21 -10.44 -5.96
CA THR A 436 22.50 -9.65 -6.99
C THR A 436 22.29 -8.17 -6.65
N SER A 437 22.95 -7.65 -5.60
CA SER A 437 22.77 -6.25 -5.18
C SER A 437 23.10 -5.29 -6.31
N ILE A 438 22.13 -4.44 -6.70
CA ILE A 438 22.37 -3.35 -7.64
C ILE A 438 23.38 -2.41 -6.98
N GLN A 439 24.61 -2.41 -7.51
CA GLN A 439 25.58 -1.36 -7.19
C GLN A 439 25.11 -0.10 -7.91
N GLY A 440 24.79 0.94 -7.16
CA GLY A 440 24.09 2.07 -7.71
C GLY A 440 23.84 3.19 -6.72
N THR A 441 22.93 4.08 -7.08
CA THR A 441 22.40 5.11 -6.18
C THR A 441 20.98 5.49 -6.57
N ALA A 442 20.18 5.88 -5.58
CA ALA A 442 18.94 6.59 -5.83
C ALA A 442 19.30 8.06 -6.09
N ILE A 443 18.76 8.64 -7.16
CA ILE A 443 19.10 10.00 -7.59
C ILE A 443 17.91 10.91 -7.30
N PRO A 444 17.85 11.54 -6.11
CA PRO A 444 16.74 12.42 -5.80
C PRO A 444 16.84 13.68 -6.65
N TYR A 445 15.68 14.26 -6.99
CA TYR A 445 15.60 15.44 -7.83
C TYR A 445 14.42 16.33 -7.46
N THR A 446 14.48 17.57 -7.92
CA THR A 446 13.32 18.47 -7.90
C THR A 446 13.33 19.34 -9.15
N VAL A 447 12.18 19.42 -9.80
CA VAL A 447 11.89 20.27 -10.95
C VAL A 447 10.72 21.18 -10.60
N THR A 448 10.88 22.47 -10.86
CA THR A 448 9.76 23.40 -11.02
C THR A 448 9.57 23.66 -12.51
N THR A 449 8.37 23.45 -13.00
CA THR A 449 7.99 23.68 -14.40
C THR A 449 7.62 25.14 -14.66
N ASN A 450 7.65 25.60 -15.91
CA ASN A 450 7.26 26.98 -16.24
C ASN A 450 5.78 27.32 -15.95
N ASN A 451 4.93 26.31 -15.75
CA ASN A 451 3.54 26.49 -15.28
C ASN A 451 3.37 26.28 -13.77
N ASN A 452 4.46 26.43 -13.00
CA ASN A 452 4.52 26.39 -11.52
C ASN A 452 4.07 25.07 -10.88
N LYS A 453 4.24 23.93 -11.57
CA LYS A 453 4.07 22.61 -10.97
C LYS A 453 5.42 22.05 -10.52
N THR A 454 5.44 21.48 -9.31
CA THR A 454 6.61 20.81 -8.74
C THR A 454 6.56 19.31 -9.04
N ILE A 455 7.69 18.75 -9.47
CA ILE A 455 7.88 17.32 -9.66
C ILE A 455 9.16 16.92 -8.91
N SER A 456 9.07 15.93 -8.02
CA SER A 456 10.23 15.38 -7.30
C SER A 456 10.20 13.86 -7.18
N GLY A 457 11.36 13.30 -6.86
CA GLY A 457 11.63 11.89 -6.65
C GLY A 457 13.09 11.69 -6.28
#